data_AF-A0A1W9I5Z0-F1
#
_entry.id   AF-A0A1W9I5Z0-F1
#
_cell.length_a   1.000
_cell.length_b   1.000
_cell.length_c   1.000
_cell.angle_alpha   90.00
_cell.angle_beta   90.00
_cell.angle_gamma   90.00
#
_symmetry.space_group_name_H-M   'P 1'
#
loop_
_entity.id
_entity.type
_entity.pdbx_description
1 polymer ?
#
loop_
_entity_poly.entity_id
_entity_poly.type
_entity_poly.pdbx_seq_one_letter_code
_entity_poly.pdbx_strand_id
1 'polypeptide(L)'
;MKVKNCECCYMPMKKDPKESGSDRYCSYCFVNGKLVAENMTLSEFKKKSFDSMVNMGINRFKAWIFSQFIGIAPYWKSRKN
;
A
#
# COMPACT_ATOMS: atom_id res chain seq x y z
N MET A 1 4.51 -0.54 -18.47
CA MET A 1 5.81 -0.34 -17.80
C MET A 1 5.54 -0.22 -16.31
N LYS A 2 6.04 -1.18 -15.52
CA LYS A 2 5.71 -1.31 -14.09
C LYS A 2 6.32 -0.16 -13.27
N VAL A 3 5.53 0.44 -12.38
CA VAL A 3 5.99 1.53 -11.50
C VAL A 3 7.05 1.05 -10.51
N LYS A 4 7.91 1.95 -10.03
CA LYS A 4 8.95 1.61 -9.03
C LYS A 4 8.36 1.31 -7.65
N ASN A 5 7.33 2.06 -7.27
CA ASN A 5 6.63 1.95 -5.99
C ASN A 5 5.12 1.87 -6.25
N CYS A 6 4.43 1.03 -5.49
CA CYS A 6 2.98 0.90 -5.52
C CYS A 6 2.31 2.27 -5.32
N GLU A 7 1.41 2.64 -6.22
CA GLU A 7 0.73 3.93 -6.18
C GLU A 7 -0.28 4.05 -5.01
N CYS A 8 -0.66 2.93 -4.39
CA CYS A 8 -1.63 2.86 -3.28
C CYS A 8 -0.98 2.87 -1.89
N CYS A 9 0.08 2.08 -1.66
CA CYS A 9 0.70 1.95 -0.33
C CYS A 9 2.16 2.39 -0.29
N TYR A 10 2.72 2.88 -1.40
CA TYR A 10 4.12 3.25 -1.53
C TYR A 10 5.12 2.10 -1.33
N MET A 11 4.65 0.84 -1.34
CA MET A 11 5.52 -0.34 -1.26
C MET A 11 6.43 -0.41 -2.50
N PRO A 12 7.75 -0.60 -2.33
CA PRO A 12 8.65 -0.85 -3.44
C PRO A 12 8.22 -2.12 -4.19
N MET A 13 8.00 -2.02 -5.50
CA MET A 13 7.53 -3.17 -6.30
C MET A 13 8.57 -4.31 -6.33
N LYS A 14 9.86 -4.00 -6.10
CA LYS A 14 10.94 -4.98 -5.93
C LYS A 14 10.79 -5.86 -4.67
N LYS A 15 9.97 -5.44 -3.71
CA LYS A 15 9.68 -6.15 -2.45
C LYS A 15 8.30 -6.79 -2.47
N ASP A 16 7.57 -6.69 -3.58
CA ASP A 16 6.29 -7.34 -3.73
C ASP A 16 6.50 -8.87 -3.82
N PRO A 17 5.91 -9.68 -2.93
CA PRO A 17 6.16 -11.12 -2.92
C PRO A 17 5.52 -11.86 -4.11
N LYS A 18 4.53 -11.24 -4.76
CA LYS A 18 3.76 -11.81 -5.86
C LYS A 18 3.54 -10.77 -6.93
N GLU A 19 3.25 -11.23 -8.14
CA GLU A 19 2.75 -10.35 -9.18
C GLU A 19 1.25 -10.11 -8.98
N SER A 20 0.85 -8.85 -8.88
CA SER A 20 -0.54 -8.42 -8.73
C SER A 20 -1.36 -8.50 -10.02
N GLY A 21 -0.70 -8.71 -11.17
CA GLY A 21 -1.30 -8.49 -12.49
C GLY A 21 -1.54 -7.01 -12.81
N SER A 22 -1.03 -6.08 -11.99
CA SER A 22 -1.09 -4.63 -12.20
C SER A 22 0.29 -4.02 -12.37
N ASP A 23 0.42 -3.14 -13.35
CA ASP A 23 1.63 -2.32 -13.56
C ASP A 23 1.77 -1.19 -12.52
N ARG A 24 0.73 -0.89 -11.73
CA ARG A 24 0.67 0.27 -10.82
C ARG A 24 0.61 -0.10 -9.33
N TYR A 25 0.08 -1.27 -9.01
CA TYR A 25 -0.23 -1.66 -7.63
C TYR A 25 0.43 -2.98 -7.24
N CYS A 26 0.83 -3.10 -5.99
CA CYS A 26 1.39 -4.35 -5.46
C CYS A 26 0.31 -5.41 -5.16
N SER A 27 0.75 -6.66 -4.97
CA SER A 27 -0.14 -7.81 -4.76
C SER A 27 -1.01 -7.73 -3.51
N TYR A 28 -0.61 -6.95 -2.51
CA TYR A 28 -1.43 -6.70 -1.31
C TYR A 28 -2.51 -5.64 -1.53
N CYS A 29 -2.25 -4.66 -2.40
CA CYS A 29 -3.19 -3.57 -2.64
C CYS A 29 -4.21 -3.92 -3.72
N PHE A 30 -3.82 -4.72 -4.70
CA PHE A 30 -4.66 -5.10 -5.83
C PHE A 30 -4.89 -6.61 -5.82
N VAL A 31 -6.12 -7.00 -5.46
CA VAL A 31 -6.51 -8.39 -5.25
C VAL A 31 -7.78 -8.65 -6.05
N ASN A 32 -7.80 -9.72 -6.86
CA ASN A 32 -8.95 -10.11 -7.68
C ASN A 32 -9.48 -8.96 -8.58
N GLY A 33 -8.58 -8.16 -9.15
CA GLY A 33 -8.94 -7.08 -10.06
C GLY A 33 -9.44 -5.80 -9.37
N LYS A 34 -9.40 -5.72 -8.03
CA LYS A 34 -9.90 -4.56 -7.27
C LYS A 34 -8.86 -4.03 -6.29
N LEU A 35 -8.87 -2.71 -6.07
CA LEU A 35 -8.07 -2.11 -5.01
C LEU A 35 -8.74 -2.30 -3.66
N VAL A 36 -8.01 -2.86 -2.70
CA VAL A 36 -8.47 -3.00 -1.31
C VAL A 36 -8.81 -1.64 -0.68
N ALA A 37 -8.18 -0.57 -1.17
CA ALA A 37 -8.39 0.79 -0.70
C ALA A 37 -9.65 1.48 -1.24
N GLU A 38 -10.34 0.94 -2.26
CA GLU A 38 -11.52 1.60 -2.87
C GLU A 38 -12.58 1.99 -1.83
N ASN A 39 -12.88 1.07 -0.91
CA ASN A 39 -13.89 1.22 0.12
C ASN A 39 -13.32 1.60 1.50
N MET A 40 -12.12 2.18 1.56
CA MET A 40 -11.47 2.56 2.81
C MET A 40 -11.04 4.01 2.78
N THR A 41 -11.12 4.66 3.93
CA THR A 41 -10.47 5.95 4.16
C THR A 41 -8.95 5.76 4.29
N LEU A 42 -8.19 6.84 4.08
CA LEU A 42 -6.74 6.83 4.28
C LEU A 42 -6.37 6.37 5.71
N SER A 43 -7.13 6.80 6.72
CA SER A 43 -6.88 6.45 8.12
C SER A 43 -7.05 4.95 8.37
N GLU A 44 -8.15 4.37 7.88
CA GLU A 44 -8.42 2.93 7.99
C GLU A 44 -7.36 2.11 7.26
N PHE A 45 -6.97 2.54 6.05
CA PHE A 45 -5.97 1.86 5.27
C PHE A 45 -4.58 1.92 5.91
N LYS A 46 -4.21 3.07 6.52
CA LYS A 46 -2.97 3.20 7.31
C LYS A 46 -2.94 2.23 8.49
N LYS A 47 -4.05 2.13 9.23
CA LYS A 47 -4.19 1.19 10.36
C LYS A 47 -4.06 -0.26 9.88
N LYS A 48 -4.81 -0.64 8.85
CA LYS A 48 -4.76 -2.00 8.27
C LYS A 48 -3.36 -2.37 7.76
N SER A 49 -2.67 -1.43 7.12
CA SER A 49 -1.31 -1.63 6.64
C SER A 49 -0.31 -1.77 7.79
N PHE A 50 -0.46 -0.95 8.84
CA PHE A 50 0.35 -1.07 10.06
C PHE A 50 0.19 -2.44 10.70
N ASP A 51 -1.05 -2.88 10.93
CA ASP A 51 -1.33 -4.19 11.54
C ASP A 51 -0.78 -5.33 10.69
N SER A 52 -0.94 -5.26 9.36
CA SER A 52 -0.37 -6.26 8.44
C SER A 52 1.15 -6.32 8.50
N MET A 53 1.84 -5.16 8.52
CA MET A 53 3.30 -5.10 8.63
C MET A 53 3.80 -5.71 9.95
N VAL A 54 3.14 -5.39 11.07
CA VAL A 54 3.49 -5.95 12.38
C VAL A 54 3.28 -7.47 12.41
N ASN A 55 2.17 -7.95 11.86
CA ASN A 55 1.89 -9.40 11.76
C ASN A 55 2.90 -10.14 10.88
N MET A 56 3.48 -9.46 9.88
CA MET A 56 4.56 -9.99 9.04
C MET A 56 5.95 -9.92 9.69
N GLY A 57 6.05 -9.48 10.95
CA GLY A 57 7.31 -9.40 11.70
C GLY A 57 8.10 -8.11 11.49
N ILE A 58 7.53 -7.10 10.83
CA ILE A 58 8.15 -5.76 10.78
C ILE A 58 8.02 -5.11 12.16
N ASN A 59 9.14 -4.61 12.69
CA ASN A 59 9.14 -3.86 13.95
C ASN A 59 8.12 -2.71 13.90
N ARG A 60 7.33 -2.55 14.97
CA ARG A 60 6.28 -1.53 15.14
C ARG A 60 6.74 -0.12 14.76
N PHE A 61 7.97 0.28 15.10
CA PHE A 61 8.49 1.60 14.75
C PHE A 61 8.63 1.79 13.23
N LYS A 62 9.19 0.79 12.54
CA LYS A 62 9.30 0.80 11.06
C LYS A 62 7.92 0.75 10.41
N ALA A 63 7.04 -0.11 10.91
CA ALA A 63 5.66 -0.22 10.42
C ALA A 63 4.91 1.11 10.57
N TRP A 64 5.12 1.84 11.66
CA TRP A 64 4.52 3.16 11.87
C TRP A 64 5.04 4.20 10.87
N ILE A 65 6.36 4.26 10.64
CA ILE A 65 6.95 5.16 9.63
C ILE A 65 6.39 4.85 8.24
N PHE A 66 6.36 3.58 7.86
CA PHE A 66 5.84 3.15 6.55
C PHE A 66 4.36 3.43 6.38
N SER A 67 3.55 3.24 7.43
CA SER A 67 2.12 3.58 7.36
C SER A 67 1.90 5.09 7.20
N GLN A 68 2.79 5.96 7.73
CA GLN A 68 2.70 7.39 7.45
C GLN A 68 2.99 7.74 5.99
N PHE A 69 3.97 7.10 5.37
CA PHE A 69 4.31 7.29 3.94
C PHE A 69 3.19 6.89 2.97
N ILE A 70 2.21 6.07 3.39
CA ILE A 70 1.04 5.79 2.55
C ILE A 70 0.31 7.07 2.15
N GLY A 71 0.27 8.08 3.03
CA GLY A 71 -0.41 9.34 2.74
C GLY A 71 0.21 10.17 1.60
N ILE A 72 1.46 9.88 1.21
CA ILE A 72 2.12 10.55 0.08
C ILE A 72 1.99 9.75 -1.24
N ALA A 73 1.38 8.56 -1.21
CA ALA A 73 1.23 7.74 -2.40
C ALA A 73 0.27 8.40 -3.42
N PRO A 74 0.54 8.29 -4.73
CA PRO A 74 -0.25 8.94 -5.78
C PRO A 74 -1.77 8.76 -5.67
N TYR A 75 -2.23 7.55 -5.32
CA TYR A 75 -3.65 7.24 -5.14
C TYR A 75 -4.35 8.09 -4.09
N TRP A 76 -3.69 8.34 -2.96
CA TRP A 76 -4.26 9.13 -1.86
C TRP A 76 -4.10 10.63 -2.10
N LYS A 77 -3.09 11.04 -2.88
CA LYS A 77 -2.94 12.42 -3.31
C LYS A 77 -4.04 12.83 -4.30
N SER A 78 -4.40 11.96 -5.24
CA SER A 78 -5.45 12.28 -6.23
C SER A 78 -6.85 12.38 -5.62
N ARG A 79 -7.13 11.70 -4.49
CA ARG A 79 -8.42 11.80 -3.77
C ARG A 79 -8.56 13.03 -2.87
N LYS A 80 -7.50 13.81 -2.67
CA LYS A 80 -7.53 15.04 -1.87
C LYS A 80 -7.95 16.29 -2.67
N ASN A 81 -8.15 16.14 -3.98
CA ASN A 81 -8.71 17.16 -4.86
C ASN A 81 -10.19 16.92 -5.13
#